data_AF-M0MA90-F1
#
_entry.id   AF-M0MA90-F1
#
_cell.length_a   1.000
_cell.length_b   1.000
_cell.length_c   1.000
_cell.angle_alpha   90.00
_cell.angle_beta   90.00
_cell.angle_gamma   90.00
#
_symmetry.space_group_name_H-M   'P 1'
#
loop_
_entity.id
_entity.type
_entity.pdbx_description
1 polymer ?
#
loop_
_entity_poly.entity_id
_entity_poly.type
_entity_poly.pdbx_seq_one_letter_code
_entity_poly.pdbx_strand_id
1 'polypeptide(L)'
;MTATSLLAETDDPGDSDDEQATASEGVLDELNLSVPASADRGEAAAIAAAIGAHLRDRAAAAANADEEGSESCDRWSLCGRLDGRTPPQGVARGEEWKTAGRLRR
;
A
#
# COMPACT_ATOMS: atom_id res chain seq x y z
N MET A 1 0.86 32.14 -57.79
CA MET A 1 0.71 33.02 -56.62
C MET A 1 -0.72 32.93 -56.13
N THR A 2 -0.99 32.06 -55.16
CA THR A 2 -2.22 32.02 -54.37
C THR A 2 -1.83 31.45 -53.01
N ALA A 3 -1.99 32.26 -51.97
CA ALA A 3 -1.80 31.86 -50.59
C ALA A 3 -3.08 31.20 -50.07
N THR A 4 -2.94 30.15 -49.27
CA THR A 4 -3.98 29.65 -48.37
C THR A 4 -3.29 29.29 -47.06
N SER A 5 -3.74 29.95 -46.00
CA SER A 5 -3.33 29.76 -44.62
C SER A 5 -4.01 28.54 -43.99
N LEU A 6 -3.52 28.20 -42.79
CA LEU A 6 -4.23 27.61 -41.65
C LEU A 6 -4.12 26.07 -41.54
N LEU A 7 -3.27 25.55 -40.65
CA LEU A 7 -3.58 25.26 -39.24
C LEU A 7 -2.32 24.62 -38.61
N ALA A 8 -1.89 25.17 -37.48
CA ALA A 8 -1.02 24.45 -36.55
C ALA A 8 -1.91 23.41 -35.85
N GLU A 9 -1.58 22.14 -36.00
CA GLU A 9 -2.17 21.06 -35.22
C GLU A 9 -1.01 20.30 -34.57
N THR A 10 -0.62 20.80 -33.40
CA THR A 10 0.02 20.02 -32.35
C THR A 10 -0.99 18.97 -31.92
N ASP A 11 -0.84 17.74 -32.42
CA ASP A 11 -1.43 16.56 -31.80
C ASP A 11 -0.33 15.95 -30.91
N ASP A 12 -0.34 16.41 -29.67
CA ASP A 12 0.35 15.80 -28.55
C ASP A 12 -0.48 14.57 -28.15
N PRO A 13 0.00 13.33 -28.35
CA PRO A 13 -0.72 12.19 -27.83
C PRO A 13 -0.63 12.24 -26.31
N GLY A 14 -1.75 12.67 -25.72
CA GLY A 14 -1.93 12.88 -24.29
C GLY A 14 -1.32 11.76 -23.46
N ASP A 15 -0.41 12.21 -22.61
CA ASP A 15 -0.21 11.77 -21.23
C ASP A 15 -1.49 11.12 -20.68
N SER A 16 -1.59 9.82 -20.85
CA SER A 16 -2.60 9.01 -20.18
C SER A 16 -1.90 8.49 -18.94
N ASP A 17 -2.31 9.04 -17.78
CA ASP A 17 -1.98 8.60 -16.43
C ASP A 17 -2.17 7.07 -16.27
N ASP A 18 -1.20 6.29 -16.75
CA ASP A 18 -1.02 4.86 -16.49
C ASP A 18 0.13 4.65 -15.48
N GLU A 19 0.46 5.69 -14.71
CA GLU A 19 1.55 5.73 -13.72
C GLU A 19 1.10 5.27 -12.32
N GLN A 20 -0.02 4.55 -12.21
CA GLN A 20 -0.51 4.06 -10.90
C GLN A 20 -0.48 2.53 -10.75
N ALA A 21 -0.38 1.76 -11.85
CA ALA A 21 -0.29 0.30 -11.80
C ALA A 21 1.16 -0.21 -11.60
N THR A 22 2.16 0.52 -12.12
CA THR A 22 3.56 0.07 -12.24
C THR A 22 4.32 0.05 -10.90
N ALA A 23 3.94 0.89 -9.94
CA ALA A 23 4.62 0.96 -8.64
C ALA A 23 4.47 -0.34 -7.81
N SER A 24 3.37 -1.06 -7.98
CA SER A 24 3.09 -2.32 -7.28
C SER A 24 3.73 -3.53 -7.95
N GLU A 25 3.94 -3.47 -9.27
CA GLU A 25 4.61 -4.54 -10.03
C GLU A 25 6.12 -4.53 -9.77
N GLY A 26 6.74 -3.35 -9.66
CA GLY A 26 8.18 -3.24 -9.38
C GLY A 26 8.61 -3.81 -8.01
N VAL A 27 7.79 -3.65 -6.96
CA VAL A 27 8.10 -4.23 -5.63
C VAL A 27 7.97 -5.75 -5.60
N LEU A 28 7.14 -6.35 -6.46
CA LEU A 28 7.04 -7.81 -6.57
C LEU A 28 8.23 -8.40 -7.32
N ASP A 29 8.78 -7.68 -8.30
CA ASP A 29 9.98 -8.08 -9.04
C ASP A 29 11.26 -8.09 -8.17
N GLU A 30 11.32 -7.24 -7.14
CA GLU A 30 12.42 -7.28 -6.15
C GLU A 30 12.29 -8.46 -5.17
N LEU A 31 11.09 -9.01 -4.98
CA LEU A 31 10.81 -10.08 -4.04
C LEU A 31 11.01 -11.45 -4.68
N ASN A 32 12.10 -12.12 -4.28
CA ASN A 32 12.38 -13.50 -4.68
C ASN A 32 11.51 -14.49 -3.87
N LEU A 33 10.26 -14.68 -4.31
CA LEU A 33 9.35 -15.69 -3.76
C LEU A 33 9.61 -17.05 -4.42
N SER A 34 9.67 -18.11 -3.60
CA SER A 34 9.85 -19.48 -4.05
C SER A 34 8.76 -20.38 -3.46
N VAL A 35 8.30 -21.32 -4.28
CA VAL A 35 7.35 -22.35 -3.85
C VAL A 35 8.15 -23.53 -3.25
N PRO A 36 7.70 -24.10 -2.11
CA PRO A 36 8.36 -25.26 -1.53
C PRO A 36 8.47 -26.42 -2.53
N ALA A 37 9.62 -27.11 -2.55
CA ALA A 37 9.85 -28.22 -3.47
C ALA A 37 8.91 -29.42 -3.25
N SER A 38 8.28 -29.51 -2.07
CA SER A 38 7.31 -30.55 -1.73
C SER A 38 5.88 -30.20 -2.11
N ALA A 39 5.60 -28.95 -2.50
CA ALA A 39 4.25 -28.50 -2.78
C ALA A 39 3.75 -29.12 -4.09
N ASP A 40 2.57 -29.73 -4.04
CA ASP A 40 1.90 -30.16 -5.25
C ASP A 40 1.31 -28.96 -6.02
N ARG A 41 0.77 -29.21 -7.21
CA ARG A 41 0.19 -28.15 -8.05
C ARG A 41 -0.97 -27.43 -7.37
N GLY A 42 -1.81 -28.15 -6.63
CA GLY A 42 -2.94 -27.59 -5.91
C GLY A 42 -2.49 -26.71 -4.75
N GLU A 43 -1.51 -27.18 -3.98
CA GLU A 43 -0.91 -26.42 -2.88
C GLU A 43 -0.19 -25.17 -3.39
N ALA A 44 0.60 -25.29 -4.47
CA ALA A 44 1.24 -24.14 -5.10
C ALA A 44 0.21 -23.10 -5.58
N ALA A 45 -0.89 -23.55 -6.19
CA ALA A 45 -1.98 -22.68 -6.61
C ALA A 45 -2.68 -22.01 -5.42
N ALA A 46 -2.88 -22.73 -4.31
CA ALA A 46 -3.48 -22.18 -3.09
C ALA A 46 -2.59 -21.09 -2.47
N ILE A 47 -1.27 -21.29 -2.43
CA ILE A 47 -0.31 -20.29 -1.96
C ILE A 47 -0.38 -19.04 -2.84
N ALA A 48 -0.32 -19.19 -4.16
CA ALA A 48 -0.41 -18.08 -5.10
C ALA A 48 -1.73 -17.31 -4.94
N ALA A 49 -2.85 -18.02 -4.78
CA ALA A 49 -4.16 -17.42 -4.57
C ALA A 49 -4.23 -16.64 -3.25
N ALA A 50 -3.68 -17.18 -2.16
CA ALA A 50 -3.66 -16.51 -0.86
C ALA A 50 -2.85 -15.21 -0.90
N ILE A 51 -1.69 -15.22 -1.54
CA ILE A 51 -0.85 -14.03 -1.73
C ILE A 51 -1.61 -12.99 -2.58
N GLY A 52 -2.16 -13.40 -3.72
CA GLY A 52 -2.92 -12.49 -4.60
C GLY A 52 -4.15 -11.88 -3.92
N ALA A 53 -4.88 -12.67 -3.13
CA ALA A 53 -6.01 -12.19 -2.33
C ALA A 53 -5.54 -11.16 -1.29
N HIS A 54 -4.46 -11.45 -0.55
CA HIS A 54 -3.92 -10.52 0.44
C HIS A 54 -3.49 -9.18 -0.18
N LEU A 55 -2.82 -9.21 -1.33
CA LEU A 55 -2.40 -8.00 -2.05
C LEU A 55 -3.61 -7.18 -2.52
N ARG A 56 -4.65 -7.84 -3.03
CA ARG A 56 -5.90 -7.19 -3.42
C ARG A 56 -6.61 -6.57 -2.21
N ASP A 57 -6.69 -7.27 -1.09
CA ASP A 57 -7.29 -6.76 0.14
C ASP A 57 -6.52 -5.55 0.66
N ARG A 58 -5.19 -5.59 0.59
CA ARG A 58 -4.32 -4.47 0.97
C ARG A 58 -4.54 -3.26 0.07
N ALA A 59 -4.64 -3.45 -1.24
CA ALA A 59 -4.93 -2.38 -2.19
C ALA A 59 -6.32 -1.78 -1.93
N ALA A 60 -7.33 -2.61 -1.69
CA ALA A 60 -8.67 -2.15 -1.35
C ALA A 60 -8.70 -1.39 -0.01
N ALA A 61 -7.98 -1.85 1.00
CA ALA A 61 -7.85 -1.15 2.28
C ALA A 61 -7.13 0.20 2.12
N ALA A 62 -6.08 0.25 1.29
CA ALA A 62 -5.35 1.49 1.00
C ALA A 62 -6.22 2.51 0.25
N ALA A 63 -7.03 2.09 -0.72
CA ALA A 63 -7.95 2.96 -1.44
C ALA A 63 -9.02 3.61 -0.52
N ASN A 64 -9.36 2.96 0.59
CA ASN A 64 -10.25 3.51 1.61
C ASN A 64 -9.53 4.35 2.68
N ALA A 65 -8.19 4.44 2.63
CA ALA A 65 -7.41 5.17 3.62
C ALA A 65 -7.22 6.66 3.29
N ASP A 66 -7.63 7.11 2.10
CA ASP A 66 -7.41 8.48 1.61
C ASP A 66 -8.39 9.53 2.15
N GLU A 67 -9.37 9.19 2.99
CA GLU A 67 -10.37 10.18 3.44
C GLU A 67 -10.03 10.97 4.71
N GLU A 68 -9.06 10.57 5.53
CA GLU A 68 -8.62 11.41 6.64
C GLU A 68 -7.30 10.88 7.15
N GLY A 69 -6.22 11.64 6.96
CA GLY A 69 -4.95 11.34 7.61
C GLY A 69 -5.19 11.31 9.12
N SER A 70 -5.37 10.11 9.68
CA SER A 70 -5.85 9.96 11.04
C SER A 70 -4.90 10.72 11.97
N GLU A 71 -5.41 11.74 12.65
CA GLU A 71 -4.65 12.50 13.64
C GLU A 71 -4.09 11.58 14.74
N SER A 72 -4.65 10.37 14.86
CA SER A 72 -4.16 9.30 15.70
C SER A 72 -3.16 8.37 15.00
N CYS A 73 -2.15 7.91 15.72
CA CYS A 73 -1.23 6.86 15.29
C CYS A 73 -1.90 5.48 15.24
N ASP A 74 -1.31 4.56 14.47
CA ASP A 74 -1.67 3.14 14.54
C ASP A 74 -1.42 2.61 15.96
N ARG A 75 -2.47 2.05 16.55
CA ARG A 75 -2.47 1.49 17.89
C ARG A 75 -1.46 0.34 18.04
N TRP A 76 -1.24 -0.45 17.01
CA TRP A 76 -0.37 -1.63 17.08
C TRP A 76 1.12 -1.26 17.11
N SER A 77 1.48 -0.05 16.64
CA SER A 77 2.84 0.49 16.79
C SER A 77 3.34 0.55 18.24
N LEU A 78 2.42 0.64 19.22
CA LEU A 78 2.71 0.70 20.65
C LEU A 78 2.94 -0.69 21.28
N CYS A 79 2.46 -1.78 20.66
CA CYS A 79 2.38 -3.10 21.30
C CYS A 79 3.72 -3.68 21.76
N GLY A 80 4.80 -3.41 21.04
CA GLY A 80 6.14 -3.87 21.42
C GLY A 80 6.63 -3.34 22.78
N ARG A 81 5.98 -2.32 23.35
CA ARG A 81 6.40 -1.66 24.61
C ARG A 81 5.38 -1.78 25.74
N LEU A 82 4.24 -2.41 25.48
CA LEU A 82 3.16 -2.49 26.44
C LEU A 82 3.21 -3.75 27.32
N ASP A 83 4.27 -4.57 27.23
CA ASP A 83 4.45 -5.80 28.02
C ASP A 83 3.18 -6.67 28.06
N GLY A 84 2.52 -6.83 26.90
CA GLY A 84 1.29 -7.62 26.75
C GLY A 84 -0.01 -6.90 27.15
N ARG A 85 0.04 -5.62 27.53
CA ARG A 85 -1.16 -4.81 27.79
C ARG A 85 -1.83 -4.35 26.51
N THR A 86 -3.15 -4.19 26.56
CA THR A 86 -3.94 -3.67 25.43
C THR A 86 -3.54 -2.22 25.12
N PRO A 87 -3.16 -1.91 23.87
CA PRO A 87 -2.82 -0.55 23.46
C PRO A 87 -4.05 0.39 23.48
N PRO A 88 -3.88 1.65 23.92
CA PRO A 88 -4.96 2.63 23.97
C PRO A 88 -5.41 3.07 22.57
N GLN A 89 -6.67 3.49 22.47
CA GLN A 89 -7.24 4.04 21.24
C GLN A 89 -6.94 5.55 21.11
N GLY A 90 -6.89 6.07 19.88
CA GLY A 90 -6.90 7.52 19.63
C GLY A 90 -5.67 8.28 20.13
N VAL A 91 -4.50 7.63 20.20
CA VAL A 91 -3.26 8.30 20.57
C VAL A 91 -2.86 9.22 19.44
N ALA A 92 -2.73 10.52 19.72
CA ALA A 92 -2.30 11.50 18.73
C ALA A 92 -0.93 11.10 18.14
N ARG A 93 -0.79 11.30 16.82
CA ARG A 93 0.46 11.07 16.11
C ARG A 93 1.57 11.97 16.70
N GLY A 94 2.72 11.39 17.01
CA GLY A 94 3.83 12.03 17.73
C GLY A 94 3.79 11.87 19.26
N GLU A 95 2.65 11.52 19.85
CA GLU A 95 2.50 11.31 21.30
C GLU A 95 2.60 9.82 21.71
N GLU A 96 3.00 8.95 20.78
CA GLU A 96 3.08 7.50 20.97
C GLU A 96 4.03 7.14 22.11
N TRP A 97 5.22 7.74 22.09
CA TRP A 97 6.28 7.50 23.07
C TRP A 97 5.90 7.93 24.48
N LYS A 98 5.25 9.09 24.59
CA LYS A 98 4.80 9.63 25.86
C LYS A 98 3.66 8.80 26.45
N THR A 99 2.76 8.32 25.60
CA THR A 99 1.63 7.48 26.01
C THR A 99 2.12 6.10 26.47
N ALA A 100 2.99 5.44 25.70
CA ALA A 100 3.62 4.19 26.10
C ALA A 100 4.38 4.32 27.44
N GLY A 101 5.13 5.42 27.61
CA GLY A 101 5.85 5.71 28.86
C GLY A 101 4.94 5.87 30.08
N ARG A 102 3.78 6.51 29.93
CA ARG A 102 2.78 6.64 31.02
C ARG A 102 2.15 5.30 31.38
N LEU A 103 1.89 4.45 30.40
CA LEU A 103 1.27 3.14 30.60
C LEU A 103 2.19 2.09 31.22
N ARG A 104 3.51 2.32 31.23
CA ARG A 104 4.49 1.44 31.88
C ARG A 104 4.64 1.70 33.39
N ARG A 105 4.20 2.86 33.87
CA ARG A 105 4.16 3.17 35.31
C ARG A 105 3.04 2.40 36.00
#